data_AF-H6N9U3-F1
#
_entry.id   AF-H6N9U3-F1
#
_cell.length_a   1.000
_cell.length_b   1.000
_cell.length_c   1.000
_cell.angle_alpha   90.00
_cell.angle_beta   90.00
_cell.angle_gamma   90.00
#
_symmetry.space_group_name_H-M   'P 1'
#
loop_
_entity.id
_entity.type
_entity.pdbx_description
1 polymer ?
#
loop_
_entity_poly.entity_id
_entity_poly.type
_entity_poly.pdbx_seq_one_letter_code
_entity_poly.pdbx_strand_id
1 'polypeptide(L)'
;MKIAVYDEKIGSERLTADELAAIGPLHLSAAERVEGVSGRAVDFLQWYAAWRSRHGAEGQPMPKRLGVRAADEFEASVPWAQLERALLLYRQEDGQPLKKGYPLRLYVPDGSSDCLNVKSVVQIRFLYEGDPQEGADYGFRNQISPDQLRKREAK
;
A
#
# COMPACT_ATOMS: atom_id res chain seq x y z
N MET A 1 -11.21 8.32 -8.28
CA MET A 1 -11.35 7.21 -7.31
C MET A 1 -10.70 7.61 -6.00
N LYS A 2 -11.25 7.20 -4.85
CA LYS A 2 -10.70 7.50 -3.52
C LYS A 2 -10.03 6.24 -2.95
N ILE A 3 -8.91 6.41 -2.28
CA ILE A 3 -8.14 5.40 -1.54
C ILE A 3 -8.46 5.59 -0.06
N ALA A 4 -8.85 4.52 0.63
CA ALA A 4 -9.07 4.53 2.07
C ALA A 4 -7.74 4.31 2.80
N VAL A 5 -7.37 5.22 3.69
CA VAL A 5 -6.22 5.07 4.59
C VAL A 5 -6.76 4.82 5.99
N TYR A 6 -6.30 3.76 6.64
CA TYR A 6 -6.71 3.39 7.99
C TYR A 6 -5.49 3.13 8.88
N ASP A 7 -5.51 3.74 10.05
CA ASP A 7 -4.54 3.55 11.11
C ASP A 7 -5.29 3.53 12.45
N GLU A 8 -5.09 2.50 13.26
CA GLU A 8 -5.78 2.41 14.55
C GLU A 8 -5.32 3.44 15.59
N LYS A 9 -4.12 4.02 15.46
CA LYS A 9 -3.57 5.03 16.37
C LYS A 9 -3.79 6.45 15.88
N ILE A 10 -3.97 6.65 14.57
CA ILE A 10 -4.09 7.98 13.95
C ILE A 10 -5.51 8.28 13.49
N GLY A 11 -6.22 7.28 12.95
CA GLY A 11 -7.58 7.41 12.42
C GLY A 11 -7.68 6.97 10.96
N SER A 12 -8.73 7.44 10.29
CA SER A 12 -8.98 7.07 8.89
C SER A 12 -9.38 8.25 8.02
N GLU A 13 -9.01 8.18 6.75
CA GLU A 13 -9.30 9.20 5.76
C GLU A 13 -9.49 8.60 4.36
N ARG A 14 -10.15 9.33 3.47
CA ARG A 14 -10.31 8.96 2.06
C ARG A 14 -9.70 10.03 1.16
N LEU A 15 -8.61 9.67 0.49
CA LEU A 15 -7.81 10.57 -0.34
C LEU A 15 -7.88 10.15 -1.81
N THR A 16 -7.81 11.10 -2.75
CA THR A 16 -7.45 10.79 -4.13
C THR A 16 -5.94 10.50 -4.21
N ALA A 17 -5.48 9.96 -5.34
CA ALA A 17 -4.06 9.73 -5.54
C ALA A 17 -3.25 11.05 -5.49
N ASP A 18 -3.82 12.16 -5.98
CA ASP A 18 -3.18 13.47 -5.93
C ASP A 18 -3.19 14.09 -4.53
N GLU A 19 -4.30 13.98 -3.79
CA GLU A 19 -4.37 14.43 -2.39
C GLU A 19 -3.39 13.65 -1.52
N LEU A 20 -3.24 12.34 -1.77
CA LEU A 20 -2.26 11.50 -1.09
C LEU A 20 -0.84 11.97 -1.41
N ALA A 21 -0.52 12.15 -2.70
CA ALA A 21 0.80 12.57 -3.13
C ALA A 21 1.19 13.94 -2.58
N ALA A 22 0.24 14.88 -2.50
CA ALA A 22 0.47 16.24 -1.99
C ALA A 22 0.87 16.30 -0.50
N ILE A 23 0.67 15.22 0.26
CA ILE A 23 1.08 15.14 1.67
C ILE A 23 2.58 14.84 1.78
N GLY A 24 3.12 14.04 0.86
CA GLY A 24 4.50 13.59 0.96
C GLY A 24 5.48 14.62 0.41
N PRO A 25 6.55 14.97 1.14
CA PRO A 25 7.48 16.02 0.73
C PRO A 25 8.46 15.57 -0.36
N LEU A 26 8.74 14.27 -0.46
CA LEU A 26 9.70 13.72 -1.43
C LEU A 26 8.97 13.09 -2.61
N HIS A 27 8.93 13.85 -3.72
CA HIS A 27 8.52 13.34 -5.02
C HIS A 27 9.74 12.86 -5.82
N LEU A 28 9.56 11.75 -6.54
CA LEU A 28 10.60 11.15 -7.36
C LEU A 28 10.02 10.54 -8.65
N SER A 29 10.87 10.33 -9.64
CA SER A 29 10.59 9.42 -10.74
C SER A 29 10.63 7.98 -10.23
N ALA A 30 9.65 7.16 -10.60
CA ALA A 30 9.64 5.75 -10.21
C ALA A 30 10.90 4.99 -10.67
N ALA A 31 11.51 5.43 -11.78
CA ALA A 31 12.74 4.84 -12.33
C ALA A 31 13.95 4.98 -11.38
N GLU A 32 13.91 5.90 -10.42
CA GLU A 32 14.98 6.08 -9.43
C GLU A 32 15.06 4.90 -8.43
N ARG A 33 14.01 4.08 -8.32
CA ARG A 33 13.98 2.93 -7.41
C ARG A 33 13.58 1.62 -8.05
N VAL A 34 12.82 1.67 -9.14
CA VAL A 34 12.33 0.47 -9.83
C VAL A 34 12.71 0.55 -11.30
N GLU A 35 13.63 -0.31 -11.72
CA GLU A 35 14.07 -0.39 -13.11
C GLU A 35 12.87 -0.69 -14.05
N GLY A 36 12.83 -0.01 -15.19
CA GLY A 36 11.77 -0.22 -16.19
C GLY A 36 10.39 0.35 -15.83
N VAL A 37 10.26 1.08 -14.71
CA VAL A 37 9.02 1.77 -14.34
C VAL A 37 9.16 3.27 -14.54
N SER A 38 8.23 3.86 -15.29
CA SER A 38 8.13 5.31 -15.46
C SER A 38 6.91 5.89 -14.76
N GLY A 39 6.99 7.19 -14.44
CA GLY A 39 5.91 7.96 -13.83
C GLY A 39 6.31 8.63 -12.52
N ARG A 40 5.39 9.43 -12.00
CA ARG A 40 5.60 10.25 -10.81
C ARG A 40 5.19 9.47 -9.57
N ALA A 41 6.10 9.44 -8.62
CA ALA A 41 5.93 8.76 -7.35
C ALA A 41 6.19 9.68 -6.17
N VAL A 42 5.77 9.23 -5.00
CA VAL A 42 6.12 9.81 -3.70
C VAL A 42 6.77 8.72 -2.86
N ASP A 43 7.79 9.09 -2.08
CA ASP A 43 8.42 8.20 -1.12
C ASP A 43 7.41 7.78 -0.04
N PHE A 44 7.29 6.47 0.21
CA PHE A 44 6.27 5.96 1.12
C PHE A 44 6.53 6.34 2.58
N LEU A 45 7.77 6.23 3.08
CA LEU A 45 8.07 6.46 4.49
C LEU A 45 8.00 7.94 4.85
N GLN A 46 8.49 8.83 3.98
CA GLN A 46 8.36 10.27 4.14
C GLN A 46 6.90 10.72 4.00
N TRP A 47 6.15 10.10 3.08
CA TRP A 47 4.70 10.32 3.01
C TRP A 47 4.01 9.92 4.32
N TYR A 48 4.29 8.74 4.87
CA TYR A 48 3.69 8.29 6.12
C TYR A 48 4.09 9.20 7.29
N ALA A 49 5.36 9.61 7.38
CA ALA A 49 5.82 10.55 8.40
C ALA A 49 5.09 11.90 8.32
N ALA A 50 4.91 12.45 7.11
CA ALA A 50 4.18 13.69 6.90
C ALA A 50 2.68 13.55 7.20
N TRP A 51 2.06 12.43 6.80
CA TRP A 51 0.67 12.13 7.14
C TRP A 51 0.50 12.04 8.66
N ARG A 52 1.37 11.29 9.34
CA ARG A 52 1.39 11.16 10.80
C ARG A 52 1.54 12.51 11.51
N SER A 53 2.43 13.38 11.02
CA SER A 53 2.61 14.72 11.58
C SER A 53 1.40 15.63 11.36
N ARG A 54 0.76 15.55 10.18
CA ARG A 54 -0.49 16.28 9.88
C ARG A 54 -1.60 15.96 10.86
N HIS A 55 -1.58 14.75 11.44
CA HIS A 55 -2.55 14.29 12.43
C HIS A 55 -2.06 14.42 13.89
N GLY A 56 -0.91 15.04 14.14
CA GLY A 56 -0.36 15.24 15.49
C GLY A 56 0.01 13.93 16.20
N ALA A 57 0.41 12.91 15.44
CA ALA A 57 0.64 11.55 15.94
C ALA A 57 2.13 11.20 16.10
N GLU A 58 3.03 12.18 16.21
CA GLU A 58 4.48 11.99 16.33
C GLU A 58 4.91 11.23 17.61
N GLY A 59 4.04 11.16 18.62
CA GLY A 59 4.25 10.37 19.84
C GLY A 59 3.69 8.93 19.79
N GLN A 60 2.92 8.58 18.76
CA GLN A 60 2.34 7.23 18.62
C GLN A 60 3.42 6.20 18.25
N PRO A 61 3.26 4.90 18.56
CA PRO A 61 4.20 3.89 18.08
C PRO A 61 4.28 3.86 16.55
N MET A 62 5.34 3.25 16.02
CA MET A 62 5.42 2.94 14.60
C MET A 62 4.67 1.63 14.29
N PRO A 63 3.98 1.54 13.13
CA PRO A 63 3.40 0.28 12.66
C PRO A 63 4.50 -0.75 12.41
N LYS A 64 4.14 -2.01 12.60
CA LYS A 64 5.01 -3.16 12.30
C LYS A 64 4.85 -3.66 10.88
N ARG A 65 3.69 -3.42 10.26
CA ARG A 65 3.36 -3.88 8.91
C ARG A 65 2.47 -2.90 8.17
N LEU A 66 2.60 -2.88 6.85
CA LEU A 66 1.72 -2.21 5.92
C LEU A 66 0.79 -3.23 5.27
N GLY A 67 -0.51 -3.11 5.50
CA GLY A 67 -1.54 -3.82 4.72
C GLY A 67 -2.00 -2.97 3.53
N VAL A 68 -2.10 -3.58 2.35
CA VAL A 68 -2.72 -2.96 1.18
C VAL A 68 -3.75 -3.88 0.55
N ARG A 69 -4.80 -3.28 0.00
CA ARG A 69 -5.81 -3.99 -0.81
C ARG A 69 -5.99 -3.29 -2.14
N ALA A 70 -6.02 -4.10 -3.19
CA ALA A 70 -6.28 -3.70 -4.55
C ALA A 70 -7.77 -3.79 -4.92
N ALA A 71 -8.14 -3.14 -6.02
CA ALA A 71 -9.50 -3.13 -6.54
C ALA A 71 -10.02 -4.53 -6.96
N ASP A 72 -9.13 -5.49 -7.21
CA ASP A 72 -9.44 -6.87 -7.62
C ASP A 72 -9.43 -7.85 -6.42
N GLU A 73 -9.53 -7.33 -5.19
CA GLU A 73 -9.51 -8.12 -3.94
C GLU A 73 -8.16 -8.79 -3.63
N PHE A 74 -7.10 -8.47 -4.38
CA PHE A 74 -5.75 -8.84 -3.98
C PHE A 74 -5.35 -8.06 -2.73
N GLU A 75 -4.79 -8.76 -1.74
CA GLU A 75 -4.25 -8.16 -0.53
C GLU A 75 -2.78 -8.53 -0.34
N ALA A 76 -2.01 -7.61 0.24
CA ALA A 76 -0.66 -7.88 0.70
C ALA A 76 -0.43 -7.25 2.07
N SER A 77 0.39 -7.92 2.89
CA SER A 77 0.90 -7.44 4.16
C SER A 77 2.42 -7.43 4.12
N VAL A 78 2.99 -6.23 4.10
CA VAL A 78 4.44 -5.99 3.96
C VAL A 78 5.04 -5.70 5.34
N PRO A 79 6.08 -6.42 5.79
CA PRO A 79 6.82 -6.06 7.01
C PRO A 79 7.40 -4.66 6.88
N TRP A 80 7.35 -3.87 7.95
CA TRP A 80 7.79 -2.47 7.89
C TRP A 80 9.25 -2.31 7.46
N ALA A 81 10.11 -3.27 7.84
CA ALA A 81 11.52 -3.30 7.47
C ALA A 81 11.77 -3.43 5.94
N GLN A 82 10.80 -3.91 5.16
CA GLN A 82 10.93 -4.01 3.70
C GLN A 82 10.49 -2.74 2.95
N LEU A 83 10.05 -1.70 3.68
CA LEU A 83 9.48 -0.48 3.08
C LEU A 83 10.51 0.64 2.90
N GLU A 84 11.80 0.39 3.17
CA GLU A 84 12.85 1.41 3.14
C GLU A 84 12.88 2.20 1.84
N ARG A 85 12.81 1.52 0.69
CA ARG A 85 12.75 2.17 -0.63
C ARG A 85 11.37 2.14 -1.25
N ALA A 86 10.31 1.80 -0.49
CA ALA A 86 8.97 1.73 -1.03
C ALA A 86 8.49 3.08 -1.57
N LEU A 87 7.69 3.05 -2.63
CA LEU A 87 7.13 4.24 -3.25
C LEU A 87 5.67 4.02 -3.67
N LEU A 88 4.95 5.13 -3.79
CA LEU A 88 3.59 5.16 -4.30
C LEU A 88 3.59 5.89 -5.65
N LEU A 89 3.42 5.12 -6.72
CA LEU A 89 3.25 5.65 -8.08
C LEU A 89 1.81 6.14 -8.24
N TYR A 90 1.62 7.41 -8.61
CA TYR A 90 0.31 8.06 -8.64
C TYR A 90 -0.05 8.72 -9.98
N ARG A 91 0.96 9.06 -10.81
CA ARG A 91 0.74 9.60 -12.17
C ARG A 91 1.71 9.00 -13.17
N GLN A 92 1.32 9.05 -14.44
CA GLN A 92 2.25 8.90 -15.55
C GLN A 92 3.24 10.09 -15.58
N GLU A 93 4.31 9.97 -16.36
CA GLU A 93 5.37 10.99 -16.44
C GLU A 93 4.84 12.33 -16.97
N ASP A 94 3.92 12.26 -17.95
CA ASP A 94 3.16 13.37 -18.52
C ASP A 94 2.14 14.01 -17.56
N GLY A 95 2.02 13.50 -16.33
CA GLY A 95 1.08 13.97 -15.31
C GLY A 95 -0.35 13.44 -15.48
N GLN A 96 -0.63 12.61 -16.48
CA GLN A 96 -1.94 11.99 -16.65
C GLN A 96 -2.17 10.89 -15.60
N PRO A 97 -3.43 10.52 -15.30
CA PRO A 97 -3.73 9.39 -14.45
C PRO A 97 -3.06 8.11 -14.96
N LEU A 98 -2.77 7.16 -14.06
CA LEU A 98 -2.19 5.89 -14.44
C LEU A 98 -3.08 5.13 -15.43
N LYS A 99 -2.49 4.60 -16.51
CA LYS A 99 -3.17 3.64 -17.39
C LYS A 99 -3.18 2.23 -16.81
N LYS A 100 -2.11 1.85 -16.10
CA LYS A 100 -1.96 0.54 -15.45
C LYS A 100 -1.81 0.75 -13.95
N GLY A 101 -2.63 0.06 -13.16
CA GLY A 101 -2.60 0.19 -11.70
C GLY A 101 -3.27 1.45 -11.15
N TYR A 102 -4.20 2.06 -11.89
CA TYR A 102 -5.01 3.17 -11.39
C TYR A 102 -5.84 2.73 -10.15
N PRO A 103 -5.99 3.57 -9.11
CA PRO A 103 -5.55 4.97 -9.01
C PRO A 103 -4.13 5.14 -8.46
N LEU A 104 -3.59 4.11 -7.82
CA LEU A 104 -2.33 4.14 -7.10
C LEU A 104 -1.66 2.77 -7.21
N ARG A 105 -0.36 2.74 -7.38
CA ARG A 105 0.42 1.49 -7.36
C ARG A 105 1.52 1.57 -6.31
N LEU A 106 1.57 0.57 -5.44
CA LEU A 106 2.66 0.36 -4.50
C LEU A 106 3.79 -0.37 -5.21
N TYR A 107 5.02 0.08 -4.97
CA TYR A 107 6.22 -0.70 -5.24
C TYR A 107 7.04 -0.87 -3.96
N VAL A 108 7.59 -2.06 -3.78
CA VAL A 108 8.41 -2.44 -2.63
C VAL A 108 9.72 -3.04 -3.16
N PRO A 109 10.71 -2.20 -3.53
CA PRO A 109 11.96 -2.66 -4.16
C PRO A 109 12.77 -3.64 -3.31
N ASP A 110 12.77 -3.43 -1.99
CA ASP A 110 13.45 -4.28 -1.01
C ASP A 110 12.54 -5.43 -0.51
N GLY A 111 11.42 -5.63 -1.21
CA GLY A 111 10.42 -6.62 -0.89
C GLY A 111 10.91 -8.03 -1.18
N SER A 112 10.46 -8.99 -0.37
CA SER A 112 10.81 -10.40 -0.57
C SER A 112 10.11 -11.07 -1.77
N SER A 113 9.20 -10.37 -2.47
CA SER A 113 8.46 -10.89 -3.63
C SER A 113 7.89 -9.77 -4.50
N ASP A 114 7.84 -10.01 -5.82
CA ASP A 114 7.18 -9.12 -6.79
C ASP A 114 5.67 -8.95 -6.52
N CYS A 115 5.05 -9.89 -5.80
CA CYS A 115 3.65 -9.81 -5.42
C CYS A 115 3.36 -8.64 -4.46
N LEU A 116 4.40 -8.08 -3.83
CA LEU A 116 4.29 -6.89 -2.98
C LEU A 116 4.17 -5.59 -3.80
N ASN A 117 4.41 -5.64 -5.12
CA ASN A 117 4.22 -4.53 -6.05
C ASN A 117 2.75 -4.40 -6.47
N VAL A 118 1.89 -4.07 -5.50
CA VAL A 118 0.43 -4.11 -5.62
C VAL A 118 -0.11 -3.01 -6.53
N LYS A 119 -0.86 -3.41 -7.55
CA LYS A 119 -1.52 -2.53 -8.52
C LYS A 119 -2.89 -2.11 -8.02
N SER A 120 -3.37 -0.94 -8.46
CA SER A 120 -4.74 -0.49 -8.25
C SER A 120 -5.14 -0.48 -6.77
N VAL A 121 -4.25 0.03 -5.92
CA VAL A 121 -4.45 0.11 -4.47
C VAL A 121 -5.64 1.03 -4.17
N VAL A 122 -6.60 0.50 -3.42
CA VAL A 122 -7.82 1.21 -2.99
C VAL A 122 -7.91 1.35 -1.48
N GLN A 123 -7.11 0.59 -0.74
CA GLN A 123 -7.04 0.68 0.70
C GLN A 123 -5.60 0.44 1.21
N ILE A 124 -5.21 1.25 2.19
CA ILE A 124 -3.96 1.20 2.94
C ILE A 124 -4.33 1.04 4.42
N ARG A 125 -3.68 0.10 5.12
CA ARG A 125 -3.88 -0.19 6.54
C ARG A 125 -2.53 -0.23 7.25
N PHE A 126 -2.41 0.46 8.38
CA PHE A 126 -1.23 0.38 9.24
C PHE A 126 -1.51 -0.58 10.40
N LEU A 127 -0.65 -1.57 10.58
CA LEU A 127 -0.84 -2.68 11.51
C LEU A 127 0.25 -2.65 12.59
N TYR A 128 -0.15 -2.75 13.85
CA TYR A 128 0.73 -2.66 15.03
C TYR A 128 0.89 -4.00 15.76
N GLU A 129 -0.04 -4.91 15.51
CA GLU A 129 0.00 -6.29 15.97
C GLU A 129 0.74 -7.17 14.96
N GLY A 130 1.16 -8.35 15.41
CA GLY A 130 1.98 -9.29 14.64
C GLY A 130 3.46 -9.29 15.04
N ASP A 131 4.14 -10.34 14.61
CA ASP A 131 5.58 -10.52 14.80
C ASP A 131 6.33 -9.71 13.72
N PRO A 132 7.22 -8.77 14.10
CA PRO A 132 8.07 -8.06 13.15
C PRO A 132 8.96 -8.98 12.29
N GLN A 133 9.25 -10.20 12.77
CA GLN A 133 10.04 -11.20 12.05
C GLN A 133 9.21 -12.04 11.09
N GLU A 134 7.88 -11.98 11.17
CA GLU A 134 7.01 -12.68 10.24
C GLU A 134 7.19 -12.11 8.83
N GLY A 135 7.39 -13.00 7.86
CA GLY A 135 7.63 -12.62 6.47
C GLY A 135 6.45 -11.88 5.83
N ALA A 136 6.62 -11.42 4.60
CA ALA A 136 5.53 -10.83 3.85
C ALA A 136 4.46 -11.88 3.49
N ASP A 137 3.20 -11.48 3.49
CA ASP A 137 2.06 -12.31 3.11
C ASP A 137 1.26 -11.63 1.99
N TYR A 138 0.71 -12.40 1.07
CA TYR A 138 -0.06 -11.91 -0.06
C TYR A 138 -0.93 -12.99 -0.68
N GLY A 139 -2.06 -12.56 -1.23
CA GLY A 139 -2.96 -13.46 -1.93
C GLY A 139 -4.29 -12.81 -2.28
N PHE A 140 -5.10 -13.57 -3.02
CA PHE A 140 -6.49 -13.20 -3.24
C PHE A 140 -7.33 -13.65 -2.06
N ARG A 141 -8.25 -12.78 -1.62
CA ARG A 141 -9.18 -13.13 -0.57
C ARG A 141 -10.09 -14.26 -1.02
N ASN A 142 -9.84 -15.48 -0.51
CA ASN A 142 -10.78 -16.58 -0.64
C ASN A 142 -12.01 -16.28 0.24
N GLN A 143 -13.03 -15.64 -0.32
CA GLN A 143 -14.36 -15.66 0.28
C GLN A 143 -14.96 -17.06 0.02
N ILE A 144 -14.65 -18.02 0.89
CA ILE A 144 -15.43 -19.26 0.89
C ILE A 144 -16.79 -18.92 1.48
N SER A 145 -17.77 -18.72 0.60
CA SER A 145 -19.17 -18.67 1.02
C SER A 145 -19.55 -19.96 1.75
N PRO A 146 -20.44 -19.93 2.76
CA PRO A 146 -20.91 -21.13 3.45
C PRO A 146 -21.40 -22.25 2.50
N ASP A 147 -21.97 -21.88 1.35
CA ASP A 147 -22.42 -22.82 0.33
C ASP A 147 -21.29 -23.58 -0.40
N GLN A 148 -20.08 -23.01 -0.46
CA GLN A 148 -18.91 -23.67 -1.05
C GLN A 148 -18.24 -24.66 -0.09
N LEU A 149 -18.39 -24.49 1.23
CA LEU A 149 -17.94 -25.45 2.24
C LEU A 149 -18.73 -26.77 2.15
N ARG A 150 -20.05 -26.69 1.97
CA ARG A 150 -20.95 -27.86 1.89
C ARG A 150 -20.70 -28.79 0.71
N LYS A 151 -20.05 -28.33 -0.37
CA LYS A 151 -19.75 -29.15 -1.56
C LYS A 151 -18.50 -30.01 -1.44
N ARG A 152 -17.67 -29.83 -0.39
CA ARG A 152 -16.42 -30.59 -0.21
C ARG A 152 -16.53 -31.77 0.76
N GLU A 153 -17.64 -31.91 1.48
CA GLU A 153 -17.86 -33.02 2.43
C GLU A 153 -18.53 -34.26 1.80
N ALA A 154 -18.74 -34.26 0.48
CA ALA A 154 -19.23 -35.42 -0.26
C ALA A 154 -18.10 -36.05 -1.08
N LYS A 155 -17.20 -36.77 -0.41
CA LYS A 155 -16.44 -37.84 -1.04
C LYS A 155 -16.12 -38.94 -0.05
#